data_AF-A0A8T5TP85-F1
#
_entry.id   AF-A0A8T5TP85-F1
#
_cell.length_a   1.000
_cell.length_b   1.000
_cell.length_c   1.000
_cell.angle_alpha   90.00
_cell.angle_beta   90.00
_cell.angle_gamma   90.00
#
_symmetry.space_group_name_H-M   'P 1'
#
loop_
_entity.id
_entity.type
_entity.pdbx_description
1 polymer ?
#
loop_
_entity_poly.entity_id
_entity_poly.type
_entity_poly.pdbx_seq_one_letter_code
_entity_poly.pdbx_strand_id
1 'polypeptide(L)'
;MENPGKSSSENKKDKHKSEDKSSKKQFSSTSKEQTKVVKTKKDSVKMTKKSFSIEEDFELDIPLVPESPKQKGKITISSPGLSPDLVTQMKKLETVKNKVVLVNCERCKEIIVVPIPRNFVLKSELPIVPISYVHKNSKKKDQHCITLHLDHDFDIRRQRISDVVFSPK
;
A
#
# COMPACT_ATOMS: atom_id res chain seq x y z
N MET A 1 60.33 -16.11 -13.06
CA MET A 1 60.84 -15.67 -14.38
C MET A 1 60.13 -16.51 -15.43
N GLU A 2 59.81 -15.86 -16.55
CA GLU A 2 59.16 -16.37 -17.76
C GLU A 2 57.64 -16.57 -17.73
N ASN A 3 57.07 -16.18 -18.86
CA ASN A 3 55.76 -15.56 -19.10
C ASN A 3 55.20 -16.23 -20.39
N PRO A 4 54.22 -15.67 -21.12
CA PRO A 4 52.85 -16.15 -21.19
C PRO A 4 52.47 -16.80 -22.55
N GLY A 5 51.39 -17.59 -22.55
CA GLY A 5 50.73 -18.09 -23.76
C GLY A 5 49.44 -17.32 -24.05
N LYS A 6 49.49 -16.40 -25.03
CA LYS A 6 48.35 -15.81 -25.73
C LYS A 6 47.66 -16.88 -26.61
N SER A 7 46.34 -16.84 -26.71
CA SER A 7 45.67 -16.96 -28.03
C SER A 7 44.22 -16.46 -27.97
N SER A 8 44.00 -15.44 -28.78
CA SER A 8 42.76 -14.79 -29.22
C SER A 8 42.03 -15.58 -30.30
N SER A 9 40.70 -15.44 -30.37
CA SER A 9 39.85 -15.40 -31.60
C SER A 9 38.38 -15.29 -31.15
N GLU A 10 37.69 -14.15 -31.32
CA GLU A 10 37.05 -13.60 -32.54
C GLU A 10 35.67 -14.19 -32.92
N ASN A 11 34.67 -13.31 -32.75
CA ASN A 11 33.57 -12.94 -33.66
C ASN A 11 32.50 -13.95 -34.14
N LYS A 12 31.24 -13.58 -33.86
CA LYS A 12 30.07 -13.41 -34.79
C LYS A 12 28.86 -13.06 -33.89
N LYS A 13 28.28 -11.85 -33.85
CA LYS A 13 27.62 -11.02 -34.86
C LYS A 13 26.52 -11.77 -35.61
N ASP A 14 25.31 -11.74 -35.07
CA ASP A 14 24.10 -11.79 -35.89
C ASP A 14 23.08 -10.75 -35.47
N LYS A 15 22.60 -10.07 -36.52
CA LYS A 15 21.86 -8.83 -36.56
C LYS A 15 20.62 -9.20 -37.35
N HIS A 16 19.45 -9.31 -36.72
CA HIS A 16 18.20 -9.38 -37.46
C HIS A 16 17.28 -8.22 -37.09
N LYS A 17 17.30 -7.27 -38.02
CA LYS A 17 16.38 -6.16 -38.24
C LYS A 17 15.21 -6.72 -39.05
N SER A 18 13.98 -6.45 -38.63
CA SER A 18 12.83 -6.45 -39.55
C SER A 18 11.83 -5.38 -39.07
N GLU A 19 11.89 -4.25 -39.78
CA GLU A 19 10.80 -3.29 -39.95
C GLU A 19 9.73 -3.94 -40.85
N ASP A 20 8.44 -3.74 -40.58
CA ASP A 20 7.57 -2.96 -41.48
C ASP A 20 6.10 -2.92 -41.03
N LYS A 21 5.51 -1.71 -41.17
CA LYS A 21 4.13 -1.38 -41.63
C LYS A 21 2.93 -1.96 -40.85
N SER A 22 1.78 -1.32 -40.76
CA SER A 22 1.26 0.01 -41.06
C SER A 22 -0.23 -0.10 -40.74
N SER A 23 -0.82 0.77 -39.91
CA SER A 23 -2.21 1.21 -40.10
C SER A 23 -2.50 2.42 -39.23
N LYS A 24 -2.40 3.59 -39.88
CA LYS A 24 -3.13 4.79 -39.50
C LYS A 24 -4.63 4.50 -39.53
N LYS A 25 -5.36 4.87 -38.47
CA LYS A 25 -6.75 5.34 -38.60
C LYS A 25 -6.85 6.70 -37.91
N GLN A 26 -6.73 7.73 -38.74
CA GLN A 26 -7.37 9.01 -38.50
C GLN A 26 -8.88 8.81 -38.72
N PHE A 27 -9.72 9.25 -37.80
CA PHE A 27 -11.03 9.78 -38.15
C PHE A 27 -11.27 11.05 -37.34
N SER A 28 -11.34 12.14 -38.10
CA SER A 28 -11.74 13.47 -37.73
C SER A 28 -13.26 13.57 -37.62
N SER A 29 -13.75 14.33 -36.66
CA SER A 29 -14.84 15.29 -36.91
C SER A 29 -14.90 16.32 -35.80
N THR A 30 -14.43 17.51 -36.15
CA THR A 30 -14.78 18.80 -35.55
C THR A 30 -16.28 19.05 -35.63
N SER A 31 -16.88 19.51 -34.53
CA SER A 31 -18.03 20.41 -34.57
C SER A 31 -17.92 21.39 -33.40
N LYS A 32 -17.85 22.67 -33.79
CA LYS A 32 -17.73 23.85 -32.95
C LYS A 32 -19.02 24.09 -32.17
N GLU A 33 -18.83 24.50 -30.91
CA GLU A 33 -19.39 25.72 -30.30
C GLU A 33 -20.92 25.83 -30.18
N GLN A 34 -21.42 25.85 -28.94
CA GLN A 34 -22.04 27.05 -28.39
C GLN A 34 -22.27 26.98 -26.87
N THR A 35 -22.04 28.14 -26.29
CA THR A 35 -22.18 28.61 -24.92
C THR A 35 -23.56 28.36 -24.29
N LYS A 36 -23.57 28.13 -22.96
CA LYS A 36 -24.37 28.96 -22.03
C LYS A 36 -24.06 28.63 -20.56
N VAL A 37 -23.39 29.58 -19.93
CA VAL A 37 -23.40 29.82 -18.49
C VAL A 37 -24.84 30.12 -18.08
N VAL A 38 -25.43 29.32 -17.18
CA VAL A 38 -26.67 29.66 -16.51
C VAL A 38 -26.41 29.75 -15.02
N LYS A 39 -26.19 30.99 -14.57
CA LYS A 39 -26.37 31.42 -13.18
C LYS A 39 -27.86 31.39 -12.88
N THR A 40 -28.33 30.47 -12.07
CA THR A 40 -29.69 30.52 -11.51
C THR A 40 -29.71 31.43 -10.29
N LYS A 41 -30.25 32.65 -10.47
CA LYS A 41 -30.80 33.45 -9.37
C LYS A 41 -32.30 33.15 -9.27
N LYS A 42 -32.70 32.76 -8.06
CA LYS A 42 -33.86 33.25 -7.30
C LYS A 42 -35.20 33.29 -8.06
N ASP A 43 -36.01 32.24 -7.85
CA ASP A 43 -37.46 32.36 -7.80
C ASP A 43 -38.01 31.67 -6.54
N SER A 44 -38.81 32.46 -5.83
CA SER A 44 -39.47 32.15 -4.57
C SER A 44 -40.60 31.16 -4.77
N VAL A 45 -40.45 29.93 -4.26
CA VAL A 45 -41.54 28.97 -4.15
C VAL A 45 -42.15 29.03 -2.74
N LYS A 46 -43.39 29.50 -2.76
CA LYS A 46 -44.39 29.65 -1.70
C LYS A 46 -44.39 28.46 -0.73
N MET A 47 -44.16 28.74 0.56
CA MET A 47 -44.41 27.79 1.65
C MET A 47 -45.88 27.38 1.64
N THR A 48 -46.14 26.12 1.33
CA THR A 48 -47.38 25.45 1.69
C THR A 48 -47.07 24.60 2.91
N LYS A 49 -47.54 25.05 4.08
CA LYS A 49 -47.42 24.32 5.34
C LYS A 49 -48.18 23.00 5.23
N LYS A 50 -47.48 21.89 5.03
CA LYS A 50 -47.97 20.58 5.44
C LYS A 50 -47.62 20.45 6.92
N SER A 51 -48.64 20.54 7.76
CA SER A 51 -48.59 20.19 9.17
C SER A 51 -48.33 18.68 9.28
N PHE A 52 -47.07 18.31 9.46
CA PHE A 52 -46.75 17.05 10.11
C PHE A 52 -46.98 17.29 11.61
N SER A 53 -47.90 16.54 12.20
CA SER A 53 -48.08 16.50 13.66
C SER A 53 -46.79 16.02 14.30
N ILE A 54 -46.16 16.89 15.09
CA ILE A 54 -44.88 16.67 15.80
C ILE A 54 -45.13 16.16 17.24
N GLU A 55 -46.39 15.96 17.63
CA GLU A 55 -46.78 15.84 19.03
C GLU A 55 -46.64 14.42 19.63
N GLU A 56 -46.41 13.37 18.82
CA GLU A 56 -46.31 11.98 19.32
C GLU A 56 -44.89 11.38 19.32
N ASP A 57 -43.87 12.09 18.84
CA ASP A 57 -42.49 11.56 18.71
C ASP A 57 -41.57 11.92 19.90
N PHE A 58 -42.11 12.58 20.93
CA PHE A 58 -41.38 13.04 22.12
C PHE A 58 -41.54 12.14 23.35
N GLU A 59 -42.38 11.08 23.31
CA GLU A 59 -42.57 10.16 24.46
C GLU A 59 -41.64 8.93 24.43
N LEU A 60 -40.77 8.82 23.43
CA LEU A 60 -39.67 7.86 23.46
C LEU A 60 -38.46 8.57 24.07
N ASP A 61 -38.28 8.42 25.39
CA ASP A 61 -37.07 8.83 26.13
C ASP A 61 -35.84 8.07 25.59
N ILE A 62 -35.34 8.48 24.44
CA ILE A 62 -34.08 7.96 23.90
C ILE A 62 -33.00 8.45 24.85
N PRO A 63 -32.31 7.55 25.57
CA PRO A 63 -31.25 7.97 26.48
C PRO A 63 -30.18 8.71 25.68
N LEU A 64 -29.76 9.87 26.19
CA LEU A 64 -28.70 10.67 25.60
C LEU A 64 -27.45 9.80 25.43
N VAL A 65 -27.05 9.57 24.18
CA VAL A 65 -25.83 8.82 23.86
C VAL A 65 -24.65 9.59 24.45
N PRO A 66 -23.81 8.97 25.30
CA PRO A 66 -22.67 9.65 25.87
C PRO A 66 -21.75 10.16 24.76
N GLU A 67 -21.23 11.38 24.92
CA GLU A 67 -20.29 11.94 23.96
C GLU A 67 -19.10 11.00 23.77
N SER A 68 -18.78 10.68 22.51
CA SER A 68 -17.64 9.84 22.17
C SER A 68 -16.36 10.43 22.78
N PRO A 69 -15.54 9.63 23.49
CA PRO A 69 -14.31 10.11 24.11
C PRO A 69 -13.40 10.81 23.08
N LYS A 70 -13.26 12.13 23.17
CA LYS A 70 -12.38 12.91 22.30
C LYS A 70 -10.93 12.56 22.67
N GLN A 71 -10.26 11.75 21.85
CA GLN A 71 -8.85 11.41 22.07
C GLN A 71 -7.99 12.69 22.02
N LYS A 72 -7.31 13.02 23.12
CA LYS A 72 -6.52 14.27 23.28
C LYS A 72 -5.09 14.18 22.73
N GLY A 73 -4.71 13.08 22.06
CA GLY A 73 -3.35 12.87 21.58
C GLY A 73 -3.23 13.07 20.08
N LYS A 74 -2.52 14.13 19.65
CA LYS A 74 -1.94 14.13 18.29
C LYS A 74 -0.82 13.10 18.27
N ILE A 75 -0.88 12.14 17.35
CA ILE A 75 0.21 11.16 17.14
C ILE A 75 1.44 11.96 16.67
N THR A 76 2.39 12.18 17.56
CA THR A 76 3.70 12.79 17.25
C THR A 76 4.76 11.69 17.13
N ILE A 77 5.95 12.02 16.61
CA ILE A 77 7.10 11.09 16.50
C ILE A 77 7.48 10.46 17.85
N SER A 78 7.04 11.05 18.96
CA SER A 78 7.22 10.55 20.33
C SER A 78 6.10 9.61 20.80
N SER A 79 5.21 9.16 19.91
CA SER A 79 4.11 8.26 20.26
C SER A 79 4.63 6.96 20.87
N PRO A 80 3.96 6.43 21.91
CA PRO A 80 4.36 5.16 22.54
C PRO A 80 4.31 4.04 21.49
N GLY A 81 5.48 3.51 21.12
CA GLY A 81 5.64 2.42 20.16
C GLY A 81 6.59 2.70 18.99
N LEU A 82 6.84 3.96 18.62
CA LEU A 82 7.80 4.33 17.58
C LEU A 82 9.09 4.85 18.23
N SER A 83 10.08 3.96 18.39
CA SER A 83 11.40 4.38 18.86
C SER A 83 12.12 5.17 17.76
N PRO A 84 12.96 6.17 18.12
CA PRO A 84 13.78 6.88 17.14
C PRO A 84 14.71 5.93 16.37
N ASP A 85 15.13 4.83 17.02
CA ASP A 85 15.94 3.79 16.40
C ASP A 85 15.20 3.11 15.23
N LEU A 86 13.93 2.72 15.41
CA LEU A 86 13.12 2.14 14.33
C LEU A 86 13.03 3.06 13.11
N VAL A 87 12.82 4.36 13.33
CA VAL A 87 12.77 5.34 12.24
C VAL A 87 14.10 5.41 11.49
N THR A 88 15.23 5.36 12.20
CA THR A 88 16.54 5.32 11.53
C THR A 88 16.77 4.02 10.77
N GLN A 89 16.33 2.88 11.30
CA GLN A 89 16.43 1.59 10.62
C GLN A 89 15.58 1.56 9.35
N MET A 90 14.36 2.11 9.39
CA MET A 90 13.51 2.24 8.20
C MET A 90 14.19 3.04 7.10
N LYS A 91 14.72 4.22 7.43
CA LYS A 91 15.41 5.09 6.46
C LYS A 91 16.65 4.43 5.85
N LYS A 92 17.35 3.57 6.59
CA LYS A 92 18.52 2.83 6.09
C LYS A 92 18.13 1.71 5.13
N LEU A 93 17.01 1.03 5.38
CA LEU A 93 16.55 -0.12 4.59
C LEU A 93 15.69 0.30 3.40
N GLU A 94 15.05 1.47 3.46
CA GLU A 94 14.23 1.99 2.39
C GLU A 94 15.10 2.44 1.21
N THR A 95 14.86 1.82 0.06
CA THR A 95 15.54 2.14 -1.19
C THR A 95 14.52 2.21 -2.31
N VAL A 96 14.95 2.66 -3.50
CA VAL A 96 14.08 2.64 -4.70
C VAL A 96 13.62 1.21 -5.02
N LYS A 97 14.42 0.20 -4.69
CA LYS A 97 14.13 -1.22 -4.95
C LYS A 97 13.28 -1.87 -3.85
N ASN A 98 13.48 -1.47 -2.59
CA ASN A 98 12.83 -2.08 -1.44
C ASN A 98 11.95 -1.07 -0.72
N LYS A 99 10.67 -1.38 -0.57
CA LYS A 99 9.77 -0.65 0.33
C LYS A 99 9.84 -1.30 1.71
N VAL A 100 9.84 -0.48 2.75
CA VAL A 100 9.88 -0.97 4.13
C VAL A 100 8.48 -0.89 4.72
N VAL A 101 8.05 -1.98 5.35
CA VAL A 101 6.78 -2.07 6.05
C VAL A 101 7.04 -2.41 7.52
N LEU A 102 6.30 -1.75 8.42
CA LEU A 102 6.35 -2.02 9.85
C LEU A 102 5.30 -3.08 10.21
N VAL A 103 5.73 -4.10 10.92
CA VAL A 103 4.90 -5.25 11.27
C VAL A 103 4.98 -5.47 12.76
N ASN A 104 3.83 -5.55 13.43
CA ASN A 104 3.79 -5.92 14.84
C ASN A 104 3.79 -7.44 14.98
N CYS A 105 4.84 -8.04 15.53
CA CYS A 105 4.84 -9.47 15.80
C CYS A 105 4.09 -9.78 17.10
N GLU A 106 2.95 -10.45 16.99
CA GLU A 106 2.12 -10.82 18.15
C GLU A 106 2.82 -11.81 19.10
N ARG A 107 3.73 -12.64 18.57
CA ARG A 107 4.47 -13.64 19.35
C ARG A 107 5.62 -13.04 20.15
N CYS A 108 6.38 -12.12 19.55
CA CYS A 108 7.47 -11.41 20.21
C CYS A 108 7.01 -10.17 20.98
N LYS A 109 5.83 -9.62 20.64
CA LYS A 109 5.34 -8.31 21.09
C LYS A 109 6.31 -7.17 20.75
N GLU A 110 6.97 -7.30 19.59
CA GLU A 110 7.96 -6.35 19.08
C GLU A 110 7.56 -5.88 17.67
N ILE A 111 7.83 -4.63 17.35
CA ILE A 111 7.64 -4.07 16.01
C ILE A 111 8.88 -4.37 15.18
N ILE A 112 8.68 -4.98 14.01
CA ILE A 112 9.72 -5.43 13.11
C ILE A 112 9.68 -4.61 11.83
N VAL A 113 10.85 -4.27 11.34
CA VAL A 113 11.06 -3.61 10.06
C VAL A 113 11.28 -4.67 8.99
N VAL A 114 10.33 -4.81 8.04
CA VAL A 114 10.41 -5.84 6.98
C VAL A 114 10.67 -5.14 5.63
N PRO A 115 11.82 -5.39 4.99
CA PRO A 115 12.10 -4.89 3.64
C PRO A 115 11.45 -5.80 2.60
N ILE A 116 10.61 -5.20 1.74
CA ILE A 116 9.86 -5.88 0.70
C ILE A 116 10.35 -5.41 -0.68
N PRO A 117 10.75 -6.31 -1.58
CA PRO A 117 11.12 -5.97 -2.94
C PRO A 117 9.91 -5.42 -3.71
N ARG A 118 9.99 -4.17 -4.18
CA ARG A 118 8.87 -3.52 -4.88
C ARG A 118 8.48 -4.26 -6.15
N ASN A 119 9.48 -4.74 -6.88
CA ASN A 119 9.29 -5.46 -8.14
C ASN A 119 8.49 -6.75 -7.96
N PHE A 120 8.57 -7.41 -6.80
CA PHE A 120 7.82 -8.64 -6.54
C PHE A 120 6.33 -8.35 -6.38
N VAL A 121 6.00 -7.28 -5.66
CA VAL A 121 4.61 -6.89 -5.37
C VAL A 121 3.93 -6.23 -6.57
N LEU A 122 4.61 -5.29 -7.23
CA LEU A 122 4.02 -4.51 -8.34
C LEU A 122 3.85 -5.31 -9.63
N LYS A 123 4.61 -6.40 -9.81
CA LYS A 123 4.51 -7.28 -10.99
C LYS A 123 3.58 -8.47 -10.76
N SER A 124 3.12 -8.69 -9.53
CA SER A 124 2.22 -9.79 -9.22
C SER A 124 0.89 -9.60 -9.95
N GLU A 125 0.35 -10.67 -10.52
CA GLU A 125 -1.01 -10.70 -11.08
C GLU A 125 -2.07 -10.78 -9.98
N LEU A 126 -1.67 -11.27 -8.80
CA LEU A 126 -2.57 -11.36 -7.65
C LEU A 126 -2.77 -9.97 -7.04
N PRO A 127 -4.03 -9.57 -6.75
CA PRO A 127 -4.33 -8.29 -6.10
C PRO A 127 -3.80 -8.23 -4.66
N ILE A 128 -3.54 -9.40 -4.06
CA ILE A 128 -2.98 -9.56 -2.74
C ILE A 128 -1.81 -10.54 -2.83
N VAL A 129 -0.63 -10.09 -2.45
CA VAL A 129 0.63 -10.81 -2.58
C VAL A 129 1.06 -11.34 -1.21
N PRO A 130 1.16 -12.67 -1.02
CA PRO A 130 1.69 -13.25 0.20
C PRO A 130 3.22 -13.14 0.22
N ILE A 131 3.78 -12.59 1.29
CA ILE A 131 5.22 -12.46 1.52
C ILE A 131 5.54 -13.05 2.87
N SER A 132 6.38 -14.08 2.85
CA SER A 132 6.85 -14.76 4.05
C SER A 132 8.19 -14.19 4.49
N TYR A 133 8.24 -13.69 5.72
CA TYR A 133 9.45 -13.18 6.35
C TYR A 133 9.76 -14.03 7.58
N VAL A 134 11.01 -14.48 7.70
CA VAL A 134 11.44 -15.29 8.83
C VAL A 134 12.01 -14.38 9.90
N HIS A 135 11.28 -14.24 10.99
CA HIS A 135 11.69 -13.39 12.11
C HIS A 135 12.45 -14.20 13.16
N LYS A 136 13.58 -13.66 13.59
CA LYS A 136 14.38 -14.18 14.70
C LYS A 136 14.22 -13.23 15.87
N ASN A 137 13.68 -13.73 16.98
CA ASN A 137 13.51 -12.94 18.19
C ASN A 137 14.87 -12.43 18.69
N SER A 138 14.94 -11.17 19.11
CA SER A 138 16.08 -10.55 19.77
C SER A 138 16.59 -11.36 20.97
N LYS A 139 15.69 -12.08 21.65
CA LYS A 139 16.00 -12.96 22.80
C LYS A 139 16.47 -14.36 22.40
N LYS A 140 16.64 -14.66 21.10
CA LYS A 140 17.16 -15.92 20.52
C LYS A 140 16.47 -17.22 20.95
N LYS A 141 15.27 -17.15 21.53
CA LYS A 141 14.55 -18.34 22.02
C LYS A 141 13.67 -19.01 20.96
N ASP A 142 13.36 -18.29 19.88
CA ASP A 142 12.30 -18.72 18.97
C ASP A 142 12.43 -18.05 17.59
N GLN A 143 12.20 -18.84 16.54
CA GLN A 143 12.20 -18.40 15.16
C GLN A 143 10.86 -18.80 14.54
N HIS A 144 10.13 -17.80 14.04
CA HIS A 144 8.83 -18.01 13.41
C HIS A 144 8.74 -17.24 12.11
N CYS A 145 7.85 -17.70 11.24
CA CYS A 145 7.57 -17.05 9.98
C CYS A 145 6.37 -16.13 10.14
N ILE A 146 6.49 -14.91 9.64
CA ILE A 146 5.41 -13.95 9.52
C ILE A 146 5.05 -13.89 8.04
N THR A 147 3.83 -14.29 7.70
CA THR A 147 3.30 -14.18 6.34
C THR A 147 2.39 -12.97 6.24
N LEU A 148 2.84 -11.96 5.49
CA LEU A 148 2.13 -10.72 5.21
C LEU A 148 1.37 -10.86 3.91
N HIS A 149 0.12 -10.42 3.88
CA HIS A 149 -0.67 -10.32 2.67
C HIS A 149 -0.76 -8.84 2.31
N LEU A 150 0.02 -8.43 1.32
CA LEU A 150 0.15 -7.03 0.92
C LEU A 150 -0.67 -6.77 -0.34
N ASP A 151 -1.20 -5.56 -0.50
CA ASP A 151 -1.68 -5.08 -1.79
C ASP A 151 -0.57 -4.38 -2.59
N HIS A 152 -0.91 -3.83 -3.76
CA HIS A 152 0.03 -3.11 -4.61
C HIS A 152 0.47 -1.75 -4.03
N ASP A 153 -0.23 -1.24 -3.02
CA ASP A 153 0.14 -0.03 -2.27
C ASP A 153 1.06 -0.34 -1.08
N PHE A 154 1.41 -1.62 -0.89
CA PHE A 154 2.20 -2.16 0.22
C PHE A 154 1.50 -2.08 1.59
N ASP A 155 0.18 -1.93 1.60
CA ASP A 155 -0.61 -1.98 2.82
C ASP A 155 -0.85 -3.43 3.26
N ILE A 156 -0.71 -3.66 4.56
CA ILE A 156 -0.95 -4.98 5.15
C ILE A 156 -2.45 -5.22 5.24
N ARG A 157 -2.96 -6.16 4.44
CA ARG A 157 -4.36 -6.61 4.51
C ARG A 157 -4.57 -7.69 5.56
N ARG A 158 -3.62 -8.63 5.67
CA ARG A 158 -3.64 -9.71 6.66
C ARG A 158 -2.23 -10.07 7.09
N GLN A 159 -2.11 -10.51 8.35
CA GLN A 159 -0.89 -11.05 8.91
C GLN A 159 -1.18 -12.45 9.47
N ARG A 160 -0.26 -13.39 9.23
CA ARG A 160 -0.28 -14.73 9.84
C ARG A 160 1.09 -15.03 10.43
N ILE A 161 1.10 -15.78 11.53
CA ILE A 161 2.32 -16.26 12.17
C ILE A 161 2.31 -17.79 12.10
N SER A 162 3.45 -18.37 11.77
CA SER A 162 3.61 -19.82 11.65
C SER A 162 4.93 -20.27 12.28
N ASP A 163 4.90 -21.44 12.90
CA ASP A 163 6.11 -22.09 13.40
C ASP A 163 7.01 -22.52 12.25
N VAL A 164 8.32 -22.41 12.46
CA VAL A 164 9.33 -22.88 11.51
C VAL A 164 9.93 -24.16 12.08
N VAL A 165 9.71 -25.27 11.39
CA VAL A 165 10.29 -26.57 11.73
C VAL A 165 11.45 -26.85 10.78
N PHE A 166 12.63 -27.11 11.32
CA PHE A 166 13.80 -27.50 10.54
C PHE A 166 13.87 -29.02 10.48
N SER A 167 13.87 -29.58 9.27
CA SER A 167 14.22 -30.99 9.10
C SER A 167 15.74 -31.14 9.20
N PRO A 168 16.27 -32.05 10.04
CA PRO A 168 17.64 -32.51 9.88
C PRO A 168 17.79 -33.16 8.50
N LYS A 169 18.93 -32.95 7.85
CA LYS A 169 19.31 -33.59 6.59
C LYS A 169 19.91 -34.96 6.83
#